data_AF-A0A101SLC3-F1
#
_entry.id   AF-A0A101SLC3-F1
#
_cell.length_a   1.000
_cell.length_b   1.000
_cell.length_c   1.000
_cell.angle_alpha   90.00
_cell.angle_beta   90.00
_cell.angle_gamma   90.00
#
_symmetry.space_group_name_H-M   'P 1'
#
loop_
_entity.id
_entity.type
_entity.pdbx_description
1 polymer ?
#
loop_
_entity_poly.entity_id
_entity_poly.type
_entity_poly.pdbx_seq_one_letter_code
_entity_poly.pdbx_strand_id
1 'polypeptide(L)'
;MARFDVNAARAQRLEALGRTWSFELDGESFTLPTELTRATAKALRELDDNDVDGLLGLLMGERQFARFERHEVTMQDIAAVLEAYGKETGLGLGEG
;
A
#
# COMPACT_ATOMS: atom_id res chain seq x y z
N MET A 1 -30.88 -15.49 -5.52
CA MET A 1 -30.10 -15.53 -4.27
C MET A 1 -28.89 -14.65 -4.45
N ALA A 2 -28.89 -13.47 -3.83
CA ALA A 2 -27.75 -12.56 -3.88
C ALA A 2 -26.59 -13.21 -3.13
N ARG A 3 -25.56 -13.61 -3.86
CA ARG A 3 -24.32 -14.13 -3.29
C ARG A 3 -23.67 -12.98 -2.55
N PHE A 4 -23.60 -13.07 -1.23
CA PHE A 4 -22.93 -12.07 -0.41
C PHE A 4 -21.43 -12.15 -0.72
N ASP A 5 -20.97 -11.29 -1.63
CA ASP A 5 -19.57 -11.16 -1.97
C ASP A 5 -18.87 -10.38 -0.85
N VAL A 6 -18.21 -11.14 0.03
CA VAL A 6 -17.43 -10.61 1.16
C VAL A 6 -16.34 -9.64 0.67
N ASN A 7 -15.88 -9.79 -0.59
CA ASN A 7 -14.97 -8.86 -1.24
C ASN A 7 -15.58 -7.48 -1.52
N ALA A 8 -16.86 -7.41 -1.94
CA ALA A 8 -17.55 -6.15 -2.18
C ALA A 8 -17.84 -5.41 -0.86
N ALA A 9 -18.21 -6.16 0.19
CA ALA A 9 -18.40 -5.59 1.52
C ALA A 9 -17.09 -5.09 2.17
N ARG A 10 -15.96 -5.74 1.86
CA ARG A 10 -14.62 -5.28 2.27
C ARG A 10 -14.19 -4.04 1.49
N ALA A 11 -14.41 -4.00 0.18
CA ALA A 11 -14.14 -2.83 -0.66
C ALA A 11 -14.95 -1.60 -0.23
N GLN A 12 -16.27 -1.75 -0.03
CA GLN A 12 -17.13 -0.65 0.44
C GLN A 12 -16.81 -0.17 1.87
N ARG A 13 -16.28 -1.05 2.75
CA ARG A 13 -15.82 -0.63 4.08
C ARG A 13 -14.51 0.16 4.04
N LEU A 14 -13.64 -0.14 3.08
CA LEU A 14 -12.36 0.54 2.92
C LEU A 14 -12.57 1.96 2.40
N GLU A 15 -13.54 2.18 1.51
CA GLU A 15 -13.90 3.50 1.00
C GLU A 15 -14.57 4.41 2.05
N ALA A 16 -15.28 3.84 3.04
CA ALA A 16 -16.11 4.60 3.98
C ALA A 16 -15.43 5.02 5.29
N LEU A 17 -14.18 4.60 5.57
CA LEU A 17 -13.57 4.74 6.90
C LEU A 17 -12.28 5.57 6.98
N GLY A 18 -11.79 6.16 5.89
CA GLY A 18 -10.56 6.99 5.94
C GLY A 18 -9.33 6.21 6.41
N ARG A 19 -9.30 4.90 6.17
CA ARG A 19 -8.25 3.96 6.60
C ARG A 19 -7.25 3.61 5.50
N THR A 20 -7.31 4.33 4.38
CA THR A 20 -6.44 4.12 3.22
C THR A 20 -5.93 5.47 2.73
N TRP A 21 -4.62 5.58 2.57
CA TRP A 21 -3.95 6.71 1.97
C TRP A 21 -3.87 6.48 0.46
N SER A 22 -4.15 7.49 -0.34
CA SER A 22 -4.27 7.35 -1.79
C SER A 22 -3.29 8.29 -2.47
N PHE A 23 -2.68 7.84 -3.56
CA PHE A 23 -1.82 8.66 -4.40
C PHE A 23 -2.08 8.39 -5.87
N GLU A 24 -1.71 9.33 -6.72
CA GLU A 24 -1.84 9.22 -8.17
C GLU A 24 -0.43 9.11 -8.79
N LEU A 25 -0.27 8.16 -9.72
CA LEU A 25 0.93 7.99 -10.51
C LEU A 25 0.52 7.75 -11.97
N ASP A 26 1.02 8.59 -12.87
CA ASP A 26 0.72 8.55 -14.31
C ASP A 26 -0.80 8.47 -14.63
N GLY A 27 -1.63 9.19 -13.86
CA GLY A 27 -3.08 9.19 -14.02
C GLY A 27 -3.80 7.91 -13.54
N GLU A 28 -3.09 6.98 -12.90
CA GLU A 28 -3.67 5.85 -12.19
C GLU A 28 -3.63 6.08 -10.67
N SER A 29 -4.73 5.74 -9.99
CA SER A 29 -4.84 5.90 -8.54
C SER A 29 -4.47 4.62 -7.80
N PHE A 30 -3.60 4.77 -6.82
CA PHE A 30 -3.07 3.71 -5.96
C PHE A 30 -3.44 3.98 -4.50
N THR A 31 -3.50 2.92 -3.70
CA THR A 31 -4.00 3.01 -2.31
C THR A 31 -3.14 2.17 -1.38
N LEU A 32 -2.65 2.80 -0.31
CA LEU A 32 -1.90 2.15 0.76
C LEU A 32 -2.75 2.11 2.04
N PRO A 33 -2.62 1.08 2.89
CA PRO A 33 -3.35 1.00 4.16
C PRO A 33 -2.79 2.03 5.16
N THR A 34 -3.60 2.84 5.83
CA THR A 34 -3.08 3.73 6.90
C THR A 34 -2.89 3.02 8.24
N GLU A 35 -3.40 1.78 8.35
CA GLU A 35 -3.21 0.91 9.50
C GLU A 35 -2.65 -0.43 9.03
N LEU A 36 -1.47 -0.82 9.53
CA LEU A 36 -0.89 -2.13 9.24
C LEU A 36 -1.54 -3.20 10.12
N THR A 37 -1.95 -4.30 9.49
CA THR A 37 -2.32 -5.49 10.25
C THR A 37 -1.09 -6.12 10.87
N ARG A 38 -1.25 -6.90 11.95
CA ARG A 38 -0.14 -7.64 12.58
C ARG A 38 0.58 -8.57 11.61
N ALA A 39 -0.13 -9.10 10.61
CA ALA A 39 0.46 -9.93 9.56
C ALA A 39 1.36 -9.11 8.63
N THR A 40 0.88 -7.95 8.17
CA THR A 40 1.65 -7.01 7.33
C THR A 40 2.87 -6.49 8.09
N ALA A 41 2.70 -6.04 9.34
CA ALA A 41 3.81 -5.56 10.18
C ALA A 41 4.88 -6.64 10.43
N LYS A 42 4.47 -7.92 10.57
CA LYS A 42 5.43 -9.03 10.69
C LYS A 42 6.19 -9.26 9.39
N ALA A 43 5.49 -9.29 8.26
CA ALA A 43 6.09 -9.48 6.94
C ALA A 43 7.04 -8.34 6.57
N LEU A 44 6.70 -7.10 6.93
CA LEU A 44 7.56 -5.92 6.80
C LEU A 44 8.87 -6.06 7.57
N ARG A 45 8.84 -6.68 8.76
CA ARG A 45 10.05 -6.93 9.55
C ARG A 45 10.90 -8.08 9.00
N GLU A 46 10.35 -8.88 8.09
CA GLU A 46 11.05 -9.97 7.41
C GLU A 46 11.63 -9.52 6.06
N LEU A 47 11.29 -8.32 5.57
CA LEU A 47 11.86 -7.71 4.38
C LEU A 47 13.23 -7.08 4.69
N ASP A 48 14.14 -7.18 3.73
CA ASP A 48 15.43 -6.47 3.76
C ASP A 48 15.22 -5.00 3.39
N ASP A 49 16.10 -4.11 3.85
CA ASP A 49 16.04 -2.67 3.59
C ASP A 49 16.02 -2.34 2.08
N ASN A 50 16.58 -3.24 1.26
CA ASN A 50 16.64 -3.10 -0.19
C ASN A 50 15.41 -3.69 -0.91
N ASP A 51 14.53 -4.40 -0.21
CA ASP A 51 13.40 -5.14 -0.81
C ASP A 51 12.13 -4.27 -0.88
N VAL A 52 12.27 -3.17 -1.61
CA VAL A 52 11.22 -2.16 -1.80
C VAL A 52 10.04 -2.69 -2.59
N ASP A 53 10.28 -3.54 -3.59
CA ASP A 53 9.24 -4.20 -4.37
C ASP A 53 8.40 -5.15 -3.50
N GLY A 54 9.03 -5.93 -2.61
CA GLY A 54 8.32 -6.78 -1.65
C GLY A 54 7.47 -5.97 -0.68
N LEU A 55 8.00 -4.84 -0.20
CA LEU A 55 7.26 -3.88 0.64
C LEU A 55 6.01 -3.35 -0.07
N LEU A 56 6.15 -2.82 -1.28
CA LEU A 56 5.03 -2.29 -2.06
C LEU A 56 4.01 -3.38 -2.40
N GLY A 57 4.49 -4.58 -2.74
CA GLY A 57 3.66 -5.76 -2.96
C GLY A 57 2.81 -6.12 -1.73
N LEU A 58 3.35 -6.00 -0.51
CA LEU A 58 2.61 -6.25 0.73
C LEU A 58 1.61 -5.14 1.07
N LEU A 59 1.96 -3.87 0.82
CA LEU A 59 1.10 -2.73 1.14
C LEU A 59 -0.07 -2.61 0.16
N MET A 60 0.21 -2.71 -1.14
CA MET A 60 -0.75 -2.51 -2.23
C MET A 60 -1.48 -3.81 -2.58
N GLY A 61 -0.82 -4.95 -2.38
CA GLY A 61 -1.25 -6.26 -2.86
C GLY A 61 -0.84 -6.51 -4.31
N GLU A 62 -0.62 -7.79 -4.66
CA GLU A 62 -0.12 -8.24 -5.98
C GLU A 62 -0.85 -7.61 -7.18
N ARG A 63 -2.18 -7.43 -7.11
CA ARG A 63 -2.94 -6.89 -8.25
C ARG A 63 -2.66 -5.42 -8.52
N GLN A 64 -2.48 -4.63 -7.47
CA GLN A 64 -2.23 -3.19 -7.61
C GLN A 64 -0.73 -2.97 -7.85
N PHE A 65 0.12 -3.76 -7.21
CA PHE A 65 1.56 -3.77 -7.45
C PHE A 65 1.90 -4.12 -8.91
N ALA A 66 1.28 -5.15 -9.50
CA ALA A 66 1.48 -5.50 -10.91
C ALA A 66 1.02 -4.40 -11.90
N ARG A 67 0.24 -3.41 -11.46
CA ARG A 67 -0.05 -2.21 -12.26
C ARG A 67 0.99 -1.13 -12.01
N PHE A 68 1.36 -0.92 -10.75
CA PHE A 68 2.43 -0.04 -10.34
C PHE A 68 3.75 -0.36 -11.06
N GLU A 69 4.15 -1.62 -11.15
CA GLU A 69 5.35 -2.09 -11.88
C GLU A 69 5.32 -1.81 -13.39
N ARG A 70 4.14 -1.55 -13.97
CA ARG A 70 4.02 -1.23 -15.40
C ARG A 70 4.29 0.24 -15.68
N HIS A 71 4.26 1.07 -14.65
CA HIS A 71 4.64 2.47 -14.74
C HIS A 71 6.16 2.59 -14.64
N GLU A 72 6.71 3.59 -15.30
CA GLU A 72 8.15 3.87 -15.25
C GLU A 72 8.46 4.63 -13.95
N VAL A 73 8.47 3.91 -12.82
CA VAL A 73 8.66 4.48 -11.48
C VAL A 73 10.12 4.41 -11.09
N THR A 74 10.71 5.54 -10.68
CA THR A 74 12.09 5.54 -10.19
C THR A 74 12.15 5.26 -8.69
N MET A 75 13.33 4.85 -8.19
CA MET A 75 13.57 4.73 -6.75
C MET A 75 13.32 6.06 -6.00
N GLN A 76 13.50 7.21 -6.67
CA GLN A 76 13.23 8.52 -6.05
C GLN A 76 11.73 8.77 -5.89
N ASP A 77 10.93 8.39 -6.89
CA ASP A 77 9.47 8.48 -6.81
C ASP A 77 8.93 7.56 -5.72
N ILE A 78 9.45 6.33 -5.64
CA ILE A 78 9.07 5.39 -4.60
C ILE A 78 9.44 5.93 -3.22
N ALA A 79 10.66 6.45 -3.04
CA ALA A 79 11.09 7.04 -1.78
C ALA A 79 10.20 8.23 -1.39
N ALA A 80 9.83 9.10 -2.34
CA ALA A 80 8.93 10.23 -2.08
C ALA A 80 7.53 9.76 -1.66
N VAL A 81 6.99 8.71 -2.29
CA VAL A 81 5.70 8.12 -1.91
C VAL A 81 5.76 7.51 -0.51
N LEU A 82 6.80 6.72 -0.21
CA LEU A 82 6.97 6.08 1.10
C LEU A 82 7.20 7.11 2.22
N GLU A 83 7.96 8.17 1.95
CA GLU A 83 8.18 9.28 2.89
C GLU A 83 6.86 10.01 3.19
N ALA A 84 6.10 10.39 2.15
CA ALA A 84 4.80 11.04 2.30
C ALA A 84 3.81 10.15 3.09
N TYR A 85 3.73 8.88 2.70
CA TYR A 85 2.92 7.88 3.37
C TYR A 85 3.30 7.71 4.85
N GLY A 86 4.58 7.56 5.16
CA GLY A 86 5.07 7.41 6.54
C GLY A 86 4.79 8.65 7.40
N LYS A 87 4.96 9.85 6.81
CA LYS A 87 4.69 11.13 7.48
C LYS A 87 3.20 11.33 7.80
N GLU A 88 2.31 10.96 6.89
CA GLU A 88 0.87 11.17 7.06
C GLU A 88 0.19 10.08 7.91
N THR A 89 0.68 8.85 7.84
CA THR A 89 0.08 7.71 8.57
C THR A 89 0.74 7.46 9.93
N GLY A 90 1.92 8.03 10.16
CA GLY A 90 2.74 7.73 11.35
C GLY A 90 3.38 6.35 11.29
N LEU A 91 3.19 5.60 10.20
CA LEU A 91 3.89 4.36 9.88
C LEU A 91 5.22 4.71 9.23
N GLY A 92 6.09 5.41 9.97
CA GLY A 92 7.47 5.60 9.52
C GLY A 92 8.11 4.23 9.34
N LEU A 93 8.48 3.90 8.10
CA LEU A 93 9.27 2.72 7.79
C LEU A 93 10.69 2.96 8.35
N GLY A 94 10.83 2.74 9.66
CA GLY A 94 12.11 2.72 10.38
C GLY A 94 12.99 3.95 10.20
N GLU A 95 12.73 5.02 10.96
CA GLU A 95 13.84 5.90 11.33
C GLU A 95 14.61 5.22 12.48
N GLY A 96 15.83 4.76 12.17
CA GLY A 96 16.78 4.19 13.12
C GLY A 96 18.20 4.31 12.62
#